data_AF-A0A2P5A0G6-F1
#
_entry.id   AF-A0A2P5A0G6-F1
#
_cell.length_a   1.000
_cell.length_b   1.000
_cell.length_c   1.000
_cell.angle_alpha   90.00
_cell.angle_beta   90.00
_cell.angle_gamma   90.00
#
_symmetry.space_group_name_H-M   'P 1'
#
loop_
_entity.id
_entity.type
_entity.pdbx_description
1 polymer ?
#
loop_
_entity_poly.entity_id
_entity_poly.type
_entity_poly.pdbx_seq_one_letter_code
_entity_poly.pdbx_strand_id
1 'polypeptide(L)'
;MSKDSFPGLRDLGTINVIPIATNGLQGLRSGPYFYQQASFHHVYREFPDSQSAFFSAITQSPISGQFIEHRPTDHVAVPSRLYSPPQTPKLPLSGLRFASKDVFDVAGLKTSAGSRSFFELSDPEPKSAFIVQKLAALGAVLVGKAKNTQFANGEDPQEWIDYRCPWNPRGDGYQNPDTSSSGSAMAVSSYPWLDFAIGSDSKIELLFPTFRYQELPRSALMRTFLACGSIACPAAAQGIFGLRMSTGALPHEGAFTISKYLDTSGIFTRSIDILHLVSSKLLEGASEPGRSPPISEVIEPAAPPPPSVIS
;
A
#
# COMPACT_ATOMS: atom_id res chain seq x y z
N MET A 1 24.27 2.20 -7.23
CA MET A 1 25.16 3.13 -7.95
C MET A 1 24.35 3.88 -8.99
N SER A 2 24.74 5.11 -9.35
CA SER A 2 24.05 5.94 -10.34
C SER A 2 24.20 5.39 -11.76
N LYS A 3 23.18 5.61 -12.60
CA LYS A 3 23.08 5.23 -14.02
C LYS A 3 24.22 5.75 -14.91
N ASP A 4 24.86 6.84 -14.52
CA ASP A 4 25.86 7.52 -15.34
C ASP A 4 27.21 6.79 -15.40
N SER A 5 27.38 5.75 -14.59
CA SER A 5 28.57 4.90 -14.63
C SER A 5 28.50 3.79 -15.70
N PHE A 6 27.40 3.66 -16.45
CA PHE A 6 27.12 2.45 -17.25
C PHE A 6 26.48 2.70 -18.63
N PRO A 7 27.28 2.84 -19.71
CA PRO A 7 26.78 3.17 -21.05
C PRO A 7 25.82 2.13 -21.66
N GLY A 8 26.10 0.82 -21.53
CA GLY A 8 25.31 -0.25 -22.16
C GLY A 8 23.99 -0.61 -21.45
N LEU A 9 23.77 -0.14 -20.22
CA LEU A 9 22.54 -0.40 -19.47
C LEU A 9 21.38 0.51 -19.93
N ARG A 10 21.69 1.64 -20.57
CA ARG A 10 20.69 2.56 -21.14
C ARG A 10 19.86 1.89 -22.24
N ASP A 11 20.50 1.11 -23.10
CA ASP A 11 19.84 0.45 -24.24
C ASP A 11 18.91 -0.71 -23.82
N LEU A 12 19.10 -1.25 -22.61
CA LEU A 12 18.31 -2.33 -22.02
C LEU A 12 17.26 -1.85 -20.99
N GLY A 13 17.14 -0.54 -20.79
CA GLY A 13 16.17 0.04 -19.84
C GLY A 13 16.40 -0.32 -18.37
N THR A 14 17.65 -0.62 -18.00
CA THR A 14 18.04 -1.01 -16.63
C THR A 14 18.77 0.15 -15.97
N ILE A 15 18.31 0.62 -14.80
CA ILE A 15 18.83 1.86 -14.18
C ILE A 15 19.34 1.64 -12.74
N ASN A 16 19.05 0.51 -12.10
CA ASN A 16 19.48 0.21 -10.73
C ASN A 16 20.18 -1.14 -10.59
N VAL A 17 21.30 -1.14 -9.86
CA VAL A 17 22.25 -2.26 -9.71
C VAL A 17 22.59 -2.43 -8.23
N ILE A 18 22.23 -3.57 -7.61
CA ILE A 18 22.44 -3.86 -6.17
C ILE A 18 23.37 -5.07 -6.01
N PRO A 19 24.51 -4.99 -5.30
CA PRO A 19 25.45 -6.10 -5.12
C PRO A 19 24.86 -7.26 -4.31
N ILE A 20 25.30 -8.49 -4.60
CA ILE A 20 24.74 -9.74 -4.03
C ILE A 20 25.82 -10.66 -3.44
N ALA A 21 26.95 -10.84 -4.12
CA ALA A 21 27.97 -11.80 -3.69
C ALA A 21 29.34 -11.45 -4.26
N THR A 22 30.39 -11.64 -3.46
CA THR A 22 31.77 -11.27 -3.78
C THR A 22 32.65 -12.40 -4.33
N ASN A 23 32.18 -13.65 -4.46
CA ASN A 23 32.98 -14.72 -5.10
C ASN A 23 32.10 -15.90 -5.59
N GLY A 24 31.95 -16.05 -6.92
CA GLY A 24 31.39 -17.25 -7.56
C GLY A 24 29.87 -17.27 -7.80
N LEU A 25 29.40 -18.29 -8.54
CA LEU A 25 27.98 -18.51 -8.89
C LEU A 25 27.19 -19.29 -7.82
N GLN A 26 27.87 -19.86 -6.81
CA GLN A 26 27.24 -20.69 -5.80
C GLN A 26 26.27 -19.87 -4.93
N GLY A 27 25.03 -20.35 -4.82
CA GLY A 27 23.97 -19.69 -4.04
C GLY A 27 23.15 -18.65 -4.83
N LEU A 28 23.56 -18.28 -6.05
CA LEU A 28 22.73 -17.44 -6.92
C LEU A 28 21.60 -18.26 -7.52
N ARG A 29 20.39 -17.69 -7.52
CA ARG A 29 19.24 -18.27 -8.21
C ARG A 29 19.34 -18.03 -9.71
N SER A 30 18.51 -18.72 -10.49
CA SER A 30 18.36 -18.38 -11.90
C SER A 30 17.77 -16.97 -12.04
N GLY A 31 18.27 -16.17 -12.97
CA GLY A 31 17.77 -14.83 -13.19
C GLY A 31 18.73 -13.97 -14.01
N PRO A 32 18.30 -12.77 -14.42
CA PRO A 32 19.22 -11.81 -15.03
C PRO A 32 20.18 -11.31 -13.96
N TYR A 33 21.49 -11.32 -14.20
CA TYR A 33 22.46 -10.70 -13.28
C TYR A 33 23.41 -9.83 -14.07
N PHE A 34 23.82 -8.72 -13.45
CA PHE A 34 24.92 -7.92 -13.95
C PHE A 34 26.17 -8.29 -13.15
N TYR A 35 27.28 -8.60 -13.82
CA TYR A 35 28.55 -8.92 -13.17
C TYR A 35 29.54 -7.78 -13.37
N GLN A 36 30.04 -7.23 -12.27
CA GLN A 36 31.00 -6.13 -12.29
C GLN A 36 31.92 -6.17 -11.07
N GLN A 37 33.21 -5.89 -11.24
CA GLN A 37 34.18 -5.77 -10.12
C GLN A 37 34.12 -6.98 -9.16
N ALA A 38 34.14 -8.19 -9.72
CA ALA A 38 34.02 -9.46 -8.98
C ALA A 38 32.71 -9.65 -8.19
N SER A 39 31.69 -8.81 -8.41
CA SER A 39 30.40 -8.88 -7.74
C SER A 39 29.24 -9.10 -8.71
N PHE A 40 28.28 -9.93 -8.32
CA PHE A 40 27.01 -10.06 -9.02
C PHE A 40 25.99 -9.07 -8.47
N HIS A 41 25.14 -8.54 -9.36
CA HIS A 41 24.14 -7.55 -9.02
C HIS A 41 22.77 -7.89 -9.59
N HIS A 42 21.72 -7.60 -8.82
CA HIS A 42 20.34 -7.75 -9.29
C HIS A 42 20.04 -6.66 -10.31
N VAL A 43 19.32 -7.06 -11.34
CA VAL A 43 18.84 -6.23 -12.44
C VAL A 43 17.35 -6.01 -12.24
N TYR A 44 16.97 -4.74 -12.18
CA TYR A 44 15.58 -4.31 -12.11
C TYR A 44 15.19 -3.74 -13.47
N ARG A 45 14.03 -4.16 -13.97
CA ARG A 45 13.43 -3.52 -15.15
C ARG A 45 12.66 -2.32 -14.66
N GLU A 46 12.95 -1.15 -15.23
CA GLU A 46 12.19 0.05 -14.91
C GLU A 46 10.95 0.17 -15.78
N PHE A 47 9.83 0.50 -15.15
CA PHE A 47 8.57 0.79 -15.81
C PHE A 47 8.14 2.21 -15.47
N PRO A 48 7.70 3.03 -16.44
CA PRO A 48 7.19 4.36 -16.14
C PRO A 48 5.91 4.26 -15.30
N ASP A 49 5.80 5.09 -14.25
CA ASP A 49 4.56 5.28 -13.48
C ASP A 49 3.65 6.28 -14.21
N SER A 50 3.14 5.88 -15.37
CA SER A 50 2.36 6.75 -16.27
C SER A 50 1.10 7.35 -15.63
N GLN A 51 0.51 6.65 -14.66
CA GLN A 51 -0.66 7.12 -13.91
C GLN A 51 -0.31 7.88 -12.64
N SER A 52 0.98 8.05 -12.32
CA SER A 52 1.44 8.65 -11.08
C SER A 52 0.78 8.00 -9.85
N ALA A 53 0.71 6.66 -9.83
CA ALA A 53 0.02 5.88 -8.82
C ALA A 53 0.85 5.66 -7.55
N PHE A 54 2.16 5.95 -7.59
CA PHE A 54 3.07 5.75 -6.46
C PHE A 54 3.58 7.08 -5.89
N PHE A 55 3.79 7.12 -4.57
CA PHE A 55 4.64 8.16 -3.97
C PHE A 55 6.12 7.82 -4.12
N SER A 56 6.45 6.53 -4.05
CA SER A 56 7.81 6.04 -4.10
C SER A 56 7.89 4.61 -4.65
N ALA A 57 8.97 4.33 -5.35
CA ALA A 57 9.35 2.97 -5.71
C ALA A 57 10.20 2.38 -4.60
N ILE A 58 10.06 1.08 -4.34
CA ILE A 58 10.81 0.38 -3.31
C ILE A 58 11.62 -0.74 -3.95
N THR A 59 12.90 -0.79 -3.62
CA THR A 59 13.77 -1.93 -3.90
C THR A 59 14.23 -2.54 -2.58
N GLN A 60 14.54 -3.84 -2.58
CA GLN A 60 15.06 -4.51 -1.38
C GLN A 60 16.49 -4.97 -1.61
N SER A 61 17.35 -4.70 -0.65
CA SER A 61 18.72 -5.21 -0.63
C SER A 61 18.68 -6.73 -0.48
N PRO A 62 19.22 -7.51 -1.43
CA PRO A 62 19.24 -8.97 -1.33
C PRO A 62 20.22 -9.46 -0.27
N ILE A 63 21.16 -8.63 0.18
CA ILE A 63 22.14 -8.95 1.22
C ILE A 63 21.58 -8.66 2.61
N SER A 64 21.16 -7.40 2.84
CA SER A 64 20.73 -6.94 4.17
C SER A 64 19.23 -7.11 4.41
N GLY A 65 18.44 -7.38 3.38
CA GLY A 65 16.98 -7.40 3.46
C GLY A 65 16.35 -6.01 3.66
N GLN A 66 17.17 -4.95 3.75
CA GLN A 66 16.69 -3.59 3.97
C GLN A 66 15.95 -3.05 2.75
N PHE A 67 14.85 -2.34 3.01
CA PHE A 67 14.13 -1.61 1.99
C PHE A 67 14.85 -0.29 1.67
N ILE A 68 14.91 0.04 0.39
CA ILE A 68 15.49 1.26 -0.15
C ILE A 68 14.38 1.96 -0.93
N GLU A 69 14.07 3.17 -0.50
CA GLU A 69 13.03 4.00 -1.09
C GLU A 69 13.60 4.96 -2.15
N HIS A 70 12.91 5.04 -3.28
CA HIS A 70 13.19 5.98 -4.35
C HIS A 70 12.01 6.95 -4.47
N ARG A 71 12.16 8.16 -3.89
CA ARG A 71 11.14 9.22 -3.84
C ARG A 71 11.76 10.58 -4.26
N PRO A 72 11.06 11.43 -5.03
CA PRO A 72 9.85 11.12 -5.79
C PRO A 72 10.15 10.08 -6.87
N THR A 73 9.10 9.46 -7.42
CA THR A 73 9.28 8.51 -8.51
C THR A 73 8.38 8.80 -9.69
N ASP A 74 8.97 8.74 -10.88
CA ASP A 74 8.26 8.63 -12.16
C ASP A 74 8.41 7.22 -12.77
N HIS A 75 9.18 6.34 -12.12
CA HIS A 75 9.54 5.02 -12.61
C HIS A 75 9.60 3.98 -11.47
N VAL A 76 8.99 2.82 -11.66
CA VAL A 76 9.04 1.73 -10.69
C VAL A 76 10.09 0.71 -11.12
N ALA A 77 11.08 0.48 -10.25
CA ALA A 77 12.07 -0.57 -10.42
C ALA A 77 11.47 -1.92 -10.05
N VAL A 78 11.21 -2.77 -11.05
CA VAL A 78 10.52 -4.05 -10.86
C VAL A 78 11.51 -5.21 -10.94
N PRO A 79 11.67 -6.03 -9.88
CA PRO A 79 12.58 -7.16 -9.87
C PRO A 79 12.07 -8.31 -10.73
N SER A 80 12.97 -9.10 -11.33
CA SER A 80 12.61 -10.34 -11.99
C SER A 80 11.95 -11.32 -11.01
N ARG A 81 10.91 -12.05 -11.46
CA ARG A 81 10.28 -13.11 -10.65
C ARG A 81 11.20 -14.31 -10.43
N LEU A 82 12.22 -14.48 -11.26
CA LEU A 82 13.18 -15.59 -11.17
C LEU A 82 14.05 -15.52 -9.91
N TYR A 83 14.22 -14.33 -9.33
CA TYR A 83 14.92 -14.18 -8.06
C TYR A 83 14.15 -14.75 -6.87
N SER A 84 12.83 -14.89 -6.99
CA SER A 84 12.00 -15.49 -5.96
C SER A 84 12.16 -17.02 -5.98
N PRO A 85 12.15 -17.69 -4.82
CA PRO A 85 12.08 -19.14 -4.78
C PRO A 85 10.82 -19.66 -5.49
N PRO A 86 10.81 -20.95 -5.91
CA PRO A 86 9.58 -21.58 -6.36
C PRO A 86 8.48 -21.46 -5.30
N GLN A 87 7.24 -21.30 -5.75
CA GLN A 87 6.10 -21.32 -4.84
C GLN A 87 6.03 -22.67 -4.12
N THR A 88 5.88 -22.60 -2.80
CA THR A 88 5.75 -23.77 -1.93
C THR A 88 4.61 -23.51 -0.95
N PRO A 89 4.08 -24.53 -0.25
CA PRO A 89 3.06 -24.29 0.78
C PRO A 89 3.48 -23.29 1.87
N LYS A 90 4.80 -23.16 2.13
CA LYS A 90 5.35 -22.17 3.07
C LYS A 90 5.52 -20.77 2.47
N LEU A 91 5.76 -20.68 1.16
CA LEU A 91 5.91 -19.43 0.41
C LEU A 91 4.87 -19.36 -0.73
N PRO A 92 3.57 -19.32 -0.39
CA PRO A 92 2.52 -19.40 -1.40
C PRO A 92 2.46 -18.16 -2.29
N LEU A 93 3.00 -17.01 -1.83
CA LEU A 93 3.00 -15.76 -2.58
C LEU A 93 4.33 -15.50 -3.27
N SER A 94 5.22 -16.51 -3.35
CA SER A 94 6.54 -16.32 -3.94
C SER A 94 6.46 -15.84 -5.38
N GLY A 95 7.20 -14.78 -5.70
CA GLY A 95 7.24 -14.16 -7.03
C GLY A 95 6.07 -13.22 -7.33
N LEU A 96 5.05 -13.16 -6.47
CA LEU A 96 4.00 -12.15 -6.60
C LEU A 96 4.50 -10.80 -6.11
N ARG A 97 4.17 -9.75 -6.85
CA ARG A 97 4.57 -8.38 -6.56
C ARG A 97 3.38 -7.59 -6.05
N PHE A 98 3.60 -6.82 -5.00
CA PHE A 98 2.55 -5.99 -4.42
C PHE A 98 2.97 -4.57 -4.11
N ALA A 99 1.99 -3.67 -4.15
CA ALA A 99 2.13 -2.28 -3.75
C ALA A 99 1.43 -2.08 -2.40
N SER A 100 2.00 -1.21 -1.57
CA SER A 100 1.43 -0.90 -0.26
C SER A 100 0.91 0.52 -0.22
N LYS A 101 -0.35 0.76 0.14
CA LYS A 101 -0.83 2.11 0.46
C LYS A 101 0.09 2.77 1.48
N ASP A 102 0.39 4.05 1.31
CA ASP A 102 1.30 4.80 2.20
C ASP A 102 0.64 5.23 3.53
N VAL A 103 -0.12 4.30 4.12
CA VAL A 103 -0.50 4.31 5.55
C VAL A 103 0.19 3.18 6.29
N PHE A 104 0.74 2.18 5.60
CA PHE A 104 1.40 1.06 6.21
C PHE A 104 2.90 1.32 6.31
N ASP A 105 3.42 1.11 7.51
CA ASP A 105 4.83 1.28 7.80
C ASP A 105 5.66 0.19 7.12
N VAL A 106 6.84 0.58 6.69
CA VAL A 106 7.83 -0.31 6.09
C VAL A 106 9.15 -0.03 6.79
N ALA A 107 9.75 -1.08 7.36
CA ALA A 107 10.94 -0.96 8.19
C ALA A 107 12.05 -0.17 7.49
N GLY A 108 12.55 0.86 8.17
CA GLY A 108 13.59 1.77 7.69
C GLY A 108 13.10 2.86 6.72
N LEU A 109 11.80 2.90 6.40
CA LEU A 109 11.20 3.92 5.54
C LEU A 109 10.24 4.82 6.34
N LYS A 110 10.07 6.04 5.86
CA LYS A 110 9.05 6.97 6.39
C LYS A 110 7.68 6.68 5.75
N THR A 111 6.62 6.97 6.49
CA THR A 111 5.22 6.89 6.02
C THR A 111 4.67 8.31 5.90
N SER A 112 4.16 8.70 4.73
CA SER A 112 3.65 10.07 4.54
C SER A 112 2.18 10.25 4.89
N ALA A 113 1.39 9.17 4.88
CA ALA A 113 -0.07 9.25 4.95
C ALA A 113 -0.65 10.25 3.93
N GLY A 114 0.00 10.47 2.78
CA GLY A 114 -0.43 11.43 1.77
C GLY A 114 -0.18 12.90 2.13
N SER A 115 0.57 13.20 3.20
CA SER A 115 0.92 14.55 3.62
C SER A 115 2.43 14.83 3.52
N ARG A 116 2.82 15.96 2.94
CA ARG A 116 4.23 16.40 2.88
C ARG A 116 4.74 16.81 4.26
N SER A 117 3.95 17.59 4.99
CA SER A 117 4.33 18.05 6.33
C SER A 117 4.44 16.88 7.31
N PHE A 118 3.53 15.91 7.24
CA PHE A 118 3.66 14.70 8.05
C PHE A 118 4.95 13.95 7.71
N PHE A 119 5.23 13.75 6.41
CA PHE A 119 6.46 13.08 5.96
C PHE A 119 7.75 13.77 6.45
N GLU A 120 7.81 15.10 6.44
CA GLU A 120 8.95 15.86 6.93
C GLU A 120 9.16 15.65 8.44
N LEU A 121 8.07 15.59 9.21
CA LEU A 121 8.07 15.46 10.66
C LEU A 121 8.19 14.01 11.17
N SER A 122 7.81 13.02 10.36
CA SER A 122 7.88 11.61 10.74
C SER A 122 9.29 11.07 10.68
N ASP A 123 9.64 10.19 11.61
CA ASP A 123 10.85 9.39 11.55
C ASP A 123 10.61 8.05 10.82
N PRO A 124 11.66 7.40 10.28
CA PRO A 124 11.53 6.06 9.74
C PRO A 124 11.19 5.05 10.85
N GLU A 125 10.20 4.21 10.61
CA GLU A 125 9.78 3.20 11.58
C GLU A 125 10.72 1.98 11.57
N PRO A 126 11.12 1.41 12.73
CA PRO A 126 12.03 0.27 12.78
C PRO A 126 11.35 -1.04 12.36
N LYS A 127 10.02 -1.11 12.37
CA LYS A 127 9.24 -2.32 12.09
C LYS A 127 8.18 -2.01 11.02
N SER A 128 8.05 -2.89 10.03
CA SER A 128 6.97 -2.79 9.04
C SER A 128 5.61 -3.09 9.68
N ALA A 129 4.52 -2.67 9.04
CA ALA A 129 3.16 -3.04 9.42
C ALA A 129 2.96 -4.55 9.48
N PHE A 130 2.05 -5.04 10.33
CA PHE A 130 1.75 -6.47 10.45
C PHE A 130 1.45 -7.12 9.08
N ILE A 131 0.58 -6.49 8.28
CA ILE A 131 0.20 -7.01 6.96
C ILE A 131 1.38 -7.06 5.99
N VAL A 132 2.26 -6.04 6.01
CA VAL A 132 3.46 -5.99 5.16
C VAL A 132 4.44 -7.10 5.56
N GLN A 133 4.66 -7.30 6.86
CA GLN A 133 5.50 -8.40 7.37
C GLN A 133 4.94 -9.75 6.96
N LYS A 134 3.63 -9.97 7.11
CA LYS A 134 2.98 -11.24 6.78
C LYS A 134 3.10 -11.56 5.29
N LEU A 135 2.86 -10.57 4.42
CA LEU A 135 3.01 -10.73 2.96
C LEU A 135 4.46 -11.04 2.56
N ALA A 136 5.43 -10.31 3.14
CA ALA A 136 6.85 -10.55 2.89
C ALA A 136 7.28 -11.96 3.36
N ALA A 137 6.80 -12.40 4.53
CA ALA A 137 7.08 -13.73 5.07
C ALA A 137 6.49 -14.86 4.19
N LEU A 138 5.38 -14.60 3.50
CA LEU A 138 4.76 -15.53 2.53
C LEU A 138 5.45 -15.51 1.15
N GLY A 139 6.48 -14.66 0.97
CA GLY A 139 7.29 -14.57 -0.24
C GLY A 139 6.87 -13.50 -1.24
N ALA A 140 5.90 -12.65 -0.90
CA ALA A 140 5.49 -11.54 -1.77
C ALA A 140 6.55 -10.42 -1.78
N VAL A 141 6.71 -9.76 -2.91
CA VAL A 141 7.74 -8.73 -3.12
C VAL A 141 7.10 -7.35 -3.15
N LEU A 142 7.48 -6.48 -2.22
CA LEU A 142 7.05 -5.08 -2.18
C LEU A 142 7.79 -4.28 -3.25
N VAL A 143 7.06 -3.55 -4.11
CA VAL A 143 7.65 -2.79 -5.22
C VAL A 143 7.48 -1.28 -5.10
N GLY A 144 6.62 -0.80 -4.20
CA GLY A 144 6.42 0.63 -4.01
C GLY A 144 5.32 0.98 -3.01
N LYS A 145 5.34 2.25 -2.59
CA LYS A 145 4.26 2.85 -1.80
C LYS A 145 3.26 3.53 -2.71
N ALA A 146 2.05 3.00 -2.76
CA ALA A 146 0.94 3.52 -3.55
C ALA A 146 0.33 4.78 -2.91
N LYS A 147 -0.10 5.71 -3.76
CA LYS A 147 -0.74 6.95 -3.32
C LYS A 147 -2.05 6.71 -2.60
N ASN A 148 -2.32 7.57 -1.64
CA ASN A 148 -3.60 7.72 -0.95
C ASN A 148 -3.95 9.21 -0.87
N THR A 149 -5.21 9.49 -0.58
CA THR A 149 -5.63 10.82 -0.12
C THR A 149 -5.00 11.13 1.23
N GLN A 150 -4.91 12.43 1.55
CA GLN A 150 -4.26 12.88 2.77
C GLN A 150 -4.97 12.28 4.01
N PHE A 151 -4.20 11.65 4.89
CA PHE A 151 -4.65 10.95 6.10
C PHE A 151 -5.79 9.95 5.87
N ALA A 152 -5.85 9.36 4.67
CA ALA A 152 -6.92 8.47 4.23
C ALA A 152 -8.34 9.11 4.27
N ASN A 153 -8.42 10.44 4.20
CA ASN A 153 -9.66 11.19 4.17
C ASN A 153 -10.42 11.02 2.83
N GLY A 154 -11.72 11.31 2.81
CA GLY A 154 -12.50 11.37 1.58
C GLY A 154 -12.26 12.69 0.84
N GLU A 155 -11.62 12.64 -0.33
CA GLU A 155 -11.21 13.82 -1.12
C GLU A 155 -11.44 13.62 -2.62
N ASP A 156 -12.15 14.54 -3.26
CA ASP A 156 -12.23 14.52 -4.72
C ASP A 156 -10.88 14.86 -5.37
N PRO A 157 -10.61 14.45 -6.62
CA PRO A 157 -9.31 14.68 -7.28
C PRO A 157 -8.83 16.15 -7.32
N GLN A 158 -9.77 17.10 -7.27
CA GLN A 158 -9.50 18.54 -7.24
C GLN A 158 -9.13 19.06 -5.83
N GLU A 159 -9.42 18.29 -4.78
CA GLU A 159 -9.19 18.65 -3.39
C GLU A 159 -7.79 18.22 -2.90
N TRP A 160 -7.04 17.43 -3.68
CA TRP A 160 -5.69 17.01 -3.29
C TRP A 160 -4.70 18.18 -3.40
N ILE A 161 -4.25 18.70 -2.26
CA ILE A 161 -3.34 19.85 -2.19
C ILE A 161 -1.87 19.43 -2.20
N ASP A 162 -1.49 18.48 -1.34
CA ASP A 162 -0.08 18.10 -1.14
C ASP A 162 0.51 17.32 -2.31
N TYR A 163 -0.29 16.45 -2.92
CA TYR A 163 0.14 15.63 -4.05
C TYR A 163 -0.94 15.62 -5.11
N ARG A 164 -0.54 15.49 -6.37
CA ARG A 164 -1.51 15.34 -7.44
C ARG A 164 -2.16 13.95 -7.37
N CYS A 165 -3.50 13.94 -7.47
CA CYS A 165 -4.29 12.74 -7.63
C CYS A 165 -3.79 11.90 -8.83
N PRO A 166 -3.67 10.56 -8.72
CA PRO A 166 -3.27 9.71 -9.83
C PRO A 166 -4.27 9.77 -11.01
N TRP A 167 -3.77 9.54 -12.23
CA TRP A 167 -4.59 9.50 -13.43
C TRP A 167 -5.35 8.18 -13.54
N ASN A 168 -6.66 8.27 -13.74
CA ASN A 168 -7.51 7.09 -13.90
C ASN A 168 -7.32 6.47 -15.29
N PRO A 169 -6.95 5.18 -15.43
CA PRO A 169 -6.82 4.55 -16.75
C PRO A 169 -8.17 4.40 -17.48
N ARG A 170 -9.30 4.69 -16.83
CA ARG A 170 -10.65 4.64 -17.38
C ARG A 170 -11.21 6.04 -17.61
N GLY A 171 -12.19 6.14 -18.51
CA GLY A 171 -12.79 7.42 -18.89
C GLY A 171 -11.75 8.40 -19.44
N ASP A 172 -10.79 7.90 -20.23
CA ASP A 172 -9.70 8.67 -20.87
C ASP A 172 -8.88 9.55 -19.90
N GLY A 173 -8.73 9.13 -18.64
CA GLY A 173 -8.02 9.93 -17.62
C GLY A 173 -8.93 10.73 -16.70
N TYR A 174 -10.22 10.88 -17.04
CA TYR A 174 -11.11 11.86 -16.40
C TYR A 174 -12.13 11.24 -15.45
N GLN A 175 -12.23 9.90 -15.38
CA GLN A 175 -13.10 9.27 -14.39
C GLN A 175 -12.53 9.47 -12.98
N ASN A 176 -13.37 9.84 -12.01
CA ASN A 176 -12.95 9.94 -10.61
C ASN A 176 -12.37 8.58 -10.14
N PRO A 177 -11.13 8.53 -9.62
CA PRO A 177 -10.51 7.30 -9.16
C PRO A 177 -11.07 6.79 -7.82
N ASP A 178 -11.90 7.59 -7.15
CA ASP A 178 -12.44 7.36 -5.82
C ASP A 178 -11.36 7.30 -4.73
N THR A 179 -11.76 7.23 -3.46
CA THR A 179 -10.89 7.43 -2.30
C THR A 179 -11.01 6.33 -1.27
N SER A 180 -10.12 6.21 -0.27
CA SER A 180 -8.82 6.89 -0.11
C SER A 180 -7.64 6.08 -0.65
N SER A 181 -7.87 4.85 -1.12
CA SER A 181 -6.83 3.96 -1.63
C SER A 181 -6.64 4.08 -3.16
N SER A 182 -6.81 5.30 -3.69
CA SER A 182 -6.84 5.59 -5.13
C SER A 182 -5.61 5.01 -5.83
N GLY A 183 -4.40 5.33 -5.38
CA GLY A 183 -3.16 4.84 -6.00
C GLY A 183 -3.02 3.32 -5.97
N SER A 184 -3.56 2.64 -4.95
CA SER A 184 -3.51 1.17 -4.88
C SER A 184 -4.38 0.52 -5.96
N ALA A 185 -5.60 1.04 -6.14
CA ALA A 185 -6.47 0.57 -7.20
C ALA A 185 -5.93 0.92 -8.59
N MET A 186 -5.43 2.15 -8.78
CA MET A 186 -4.81 2.62 -10.02
C MET A 186 -3.61 1.79 -10.45
N ALA A 187 -2.72 1.47 -9.50
CA ALA A 187 -1.54 0.68 -9.79
C ALA A 187 -1.93 -0.71 -10.29
N VAL A 188 -2.91 -1.33 -9.63
CA VAL A 188 -3.41 -2.65 -10.02
C VAL A 188 -4.21 -2.61 -11.32
N SER A 189 -4.97 -1.57 -11.63
CA SER A 189 -5.69 -1.51 -12.90
C SER A 189 -4.76 -1.21 -14.08
N SER A 190 -3.67 -0.47 -13.86
CA SER A 190 -2.85 0.09 -14.94
C SER A 190 -1.59 -0.69 -15.25
N TYR A 191 -1.04 -1.42 -14.26
CA TYR A 191 0.28 -2.03 -14.39
C TYR A 191 0.22 -3.56 -14.39
N PRO A 192 0.32 -4.23 -15.56
CA PRO A 192 0.26 -5.70 -15.66
C PRO A 192 1.35 -6.41 -14.88
N TRP A 193 2.48 -5.75 -14.62
CA TRP A 193 3.60 -6.30 -13.86
C TRP A 193 3.35 -6.37 -12.34
N LEU A 194 2.31 -5.68 -11.84
CA LEU A 194 1.88 -5.70 -10.45
C LEU A 194 0.73 -6.69 -10.25
N ASP A 195 0.81 -7.57 -9.26
CA ASP A 195 -0.14 -8.68 -9.09
C ASP A 195 -1.32 -8.30 -8.17
N PHE A 196 -1.04 -7.58 -7.09
CA PHE A 196 -2.06 -7.04 -6.17
C PHE A 196 -1.55 -5.79 -5.44
N ALA A 197 -2.42 -5.10 -4.71
CA ALA A 197 -2.05 -4.02 -3.81
C ALA A 197 -2.83 -4.13 -2.50
N ILE A 198 -2.29 -3.56 -1.42
CA ILE A 198 -2.99 -3.46 -0.15
C ILE A 198 -3.40 -2.01 0.13
N GLY A 199 -4.59 -1.84 0.70
CA GLY A 199 -5.13 -0.56 1.13
C GLY A 199 -5.73 -0.62 2.52
N SER A 200 -6.29 0.50 2.97
CA SER A 200 -7.04 0.60 4.22
C SER A 200 -8.48 1.04 3.93
N ASP A 201 -9.40 0.57 4.76
CA ASP A 201 -10.81 0.90 4.72
C ASP A 201 -11.33 1.24 6.11
N SER A 202 -11.84 2.45 6.29
CA SER A 202 -12.47 2.89 7.53
C SER A 202 -13.98 2.70 7.38
N LYS A 203 -14.57 1.82 8.20
CA LYS A 203 -16.03 1.80 8.31
C LYS A 203 -16.41 3.09 9.04
N ILE A 204 -17.41 3.81 8.57
CA ILE A 204 -18.27 4.51 9.51
C ILE A 204 -19.56 3.72 9.42
N GLU A 205 -19.84 2.90 10.43
CA GLU A 205 -21.24 2.62 10.74
C GLU A 205 -21.80 3.94 11.17
N LEU A 206 -22.31 4.69 10.19
CA LEU A 206 -23.06 5.88 10.49
C LEU A 206 -24.26 5.40 11.31
N LEU A 207 -24.21 5.80 12.57
CA LEU A 207 -25.28 5.83 13.53
C LEU A 207 -26.39 6.75 12.98
N PHE A 208 -27.03 6.36 11.88
CA PHE A 208 -28.25 6.98 11.36
C PHE A 208 -29.39 5.97 11.27
N PRO A 209 -29.78 5.25 12.35
CA PRO A 209 -31.11 4.66 12.38
C PRO A 209 -32.22 5.72 12.49
N THR A 210 -31.89 7.01 12.69
CA THR A 210 -32.87 8.06 13.06
C THR A 210 -33.01 9.23 12.09
N PHE A 211 -32.11 9.44 11.12
CA PHE A 211 -32.28 10.49 10.11
C PHE A 211 -32.75 9.86 8.79
N ARG A 212 -33.96 10.22 8.34
CA ARG A 212 -34.43 9.84 7.00
C ARG A 212 -33.43 10.36 5.97
N TYR A 213 -33.07 9.49 5.03
CA TYR A 213 -32.25 9.73 3.83
C TYR A 213 -32.61 11.00 3.02
N GLN A 214 -33.76 11.62 3.30
CA GLN A 214 -34.32 12.80 2.64
C GLN A 214 -33.92 14.14 3.28
N GLU A 215 -33.34 14.17 4.49
CA GLU A 215 -33.18 15.42 5.26
C GLU A 215 -31.75 15.98 5.29
N LEU A 216 -30.75 15.24 4.81
CA LEU A 216 -29.39 15.76 4.67
C LEU A 216 -29.21 16.44 3.30
N PRO A 217 -28.62 17.65 3.23
CA PRO A 217 -28.27 18.24 1.96
C PRO A 217 -27.32 17.30 1.21
N ARG A 218 -27.55 17.10 -0.10
CA ARG A 218 -26.79 16.14 -0.92
C ARG A 218 -25.26 16.29 -0.79
N SER A 219 -24.79 17.50 -0.54
CA SER A 219 -23.37 17.83 -0.30
C SER A 219 -22.80 17.20 0.97
N ALA A 220 -23.58 17.11 2.05
CA ALA A 220 -23.17 16.45 3.29
C ALA A 220 -23.25 14.93 3.16
N LEU A 221 -24.27 14.42 2.47
CA LEU A 221 -24.42 12.99 2.19
C LEU A 221 -23.24 12.45 1.37
N MET A 222 -22.78 13.19 0.35
CA MET A 222 -21.65 12.77 -0.47
C MET A 222 -20.34 12.72 0.35
N ARG A 223 -20.05 13.76 1.15
CA ARG A 223 -18.78 13.90 1.88
C ARG A 223 -18.57 12.89 3.00
N THR A 224 -19.62 12.50 3.73
CA THR A 224 -19.49 11.49 4.80
C THR A 224 -19.38 10.06 4.27
N PHE A 225 -19.90 9.78 3.07
CA PHE A 225 -19.72 8.49 2.41
C PHE A 225 -18.34 8.32 1.75
N LEU A 226 -17.66 9.40 1.35
CA LEU A 226 -16.37 9.34 0.64
C LEU A 226 -15.21 8.69 1.43
N ALA A 227 -15.25 8.69 2.77
CA ALA A 227 -14.28 7.96 3.60
C ALA A 227 -14.67 6.47 3.80
N CYS A 228 -15.94 6.12 3.61
CA CYS A 228 -16.49 4.78 3.82
C CYS A 228 -16.38 3.95 2.53
N GLY A 229 -15.72 2.79 2.60
CA GLY A 229 -15.51 1.98 1.41
C GLY A 229 -14.22 2.32 0.65
N SER A 230 -13.18 2.73 1.39
CA SER A 230 -11.86 3.06 0.82
C SER A 230 -11.14 1.90 0.12
N ILE A 231 -11.75 0.72 0.08
CA ILE A 231 -11.38 -0.41 -0.79
C ILE A 231 -12.43 -0.63 -1.88
N ALA A 232 -13.70 -0.74 -1.52
CA ALA A 232 -14.76 -1.10 -2.47
C ALA A 232 -14.99 -0.03 -3.56
N CYS A 233 -15.01 1.25 -3.17
CA CYS A 233 -15.28 2.37 -4.05
C CYS A 233 -14.18 2.54 -5.13
N PRO A 234 -12.87 2.64 -4.78
CA PRO A 234 -11.82 2.71 -5.79
C PRO A 234 -11.71 1.42 -6.61
N ALA A 235 -12.00 0.24 -6.04
CA ALA A 235 -12.04 -0.99 -6.83
C ALA A 235 -13.13 -0.95 -7.91
N ALA A 236 -14.34 -0.51 -7.56
CA ALA A 236 -15.45 -0.34 -8.50
C ALA A 236 -15.15 0.72 -9.56
N ALA A 237 -14.56 1.86 -9.14
CA ALA A 237 -14.13 2.94 -10.01
C ALA A 237 -13.02 2.52 -10.99
N GLN A 238 -12.33 1.40 -10.74
CA GLN A 238 -11.34 0.81 -11.65
C GLN A 238 -11.75 -0.51 -12.30
N GLY A 239 -12.85 -1.12 -11.87
CA GLY A 239 -13.34 -2.40 -12.40
C GLY A 239 -12.41 -3.55 -12.06
N ILE A 240 -11.84 -3.51 -10.87
CA ILE A 240 -11.00 -4.56 -10.31
C ILE A 240 -11.67 -5.13 -9.05
N PHE A 241 -11.17 -6.25 -8.55
CA PHE A 241 -11.65 -6.80 -7.29
C PHE A 241 -11.05 -6.02 -6.12
N GLY A 242 -11.91 -5.62 -5.18
CA GLY A 242 -11.53 -5.03 -3.90
C GLY A 242 -12.17 -5.84 -2.77
N LEU A 243 -11.35 -6.43 -1.91
CA LEU A 243 -11.83 -7.11 -0.70
C LEU A 243 -11.47 -6.30 0.53
N ARG A 244 -12.50 -5.82 1.23
CA ARG A 244 -12.39 -5.29 2.59
C ARG A 244 -12.42 -6.48 3.57
N MET A 245 -11.42 -6.63 4.43
CA MET A 245 -11.46 -7.65 5.48
C MET A 245 -12.42 -7.28 6.60
N SER A 246 -12.95 -8.29 7.31
CA SER A 246 -13.72 -8.06 8.54
C SER A 246 -12.91 -7.24 9.54
N THR A 247 -13.57 -6.31 10.22
CA THR A 247 -12.95 -5.49 11.27
C THR A 247 -12.38 -6.41 12.36
N GLY A 248 -11.14 -6.14 12.79
CA GLY A 248 -10.43 -6.96 13.77
C GLY A 248 -9.88 -8.29 13.26
N ALA A 249 -10.06 -8.64 11.98
CA ALA A 249 -9.51 -9.87 11.41
C ALA A 249 -7.98 -9.85 11.29
N LEU A 250 -7.37 -8.67 11.17
CA LEU A 250 -5.93 -8.47 11.13
C LEU A 250 -5.53 -7.39 12.14
N PRO A 251 -4.39 -7.55 12.85
CA PRO A 251 -3.82 -6.49 13.67
C PRO A 251 -3.50 -5.24 12.85
N HIS A 252 -3.70 -4.07 13.48
CA HIS A 252 -3.43 -2.75 12.92
C HIS A 252 -2.03 -2.20 13.26
N GLU A 253 -1.15 -3.02 13.84
CA GLU A 253 0.19 -2.60 14.20
C GLU A 253 0.97 -2.08 12.99
N GLY A 254 1.56 -0.89 13.14
CA GLY A 254 2.33 -0.21 12.09
C GLY A 254 1.49 0.28 10.92
N ALA A 255 0.21 0.61 11.15
CA ALA A 255 -0.64 1.28 10.18
C ALA A 255 -1.13 2.61 10.75
N PHE A 256 -1.07 3.68 9.96
CA PHE A 256 -1.78 4.91 10.24
C PHE A 256 -3.28 4.65 10.19
N THR A 257 -3.96 4.85 11.31
CA THR A 257 -5.40 4.63 11.46
C THR A 257 -6.16 5.93 11.68
N ILE A 258 -7.24 6.12 10.95
CA ILE A 258 -8.27 7.13 11.24
C ILE A 258 -9.04 6.72 12.51
N SER A 259 -9.44 5.45 12.59
CA SER A 259 -10.17 4.89 13.71
C SER A 259 -9.65 3.51 14.07
N LYS A 260 -9.11 3.38 15.28
CA LYS A 260 -8.61 2.10 15.82
C LYS A 260 -9.68 0.99 15.84
N TYR A 261 -10.96 1.36 15.86
CA TYR A 261 -12.07 0.42 15.99
C TYR A 261 -12.73 0.06 14.66
N LEU A 262 -12.57 0.89 13.62
CA LEU A 262 -13.34 0.75 12.38
C LEU A 262 -12.48 0.53 11.14
N ASP A 263 -11.20 0.87 11.25
CA ASP A 263 -10.24 0.63 10.20
C ASP A 263 -10.07 -0.87 10.00
N THR A 264 -9.83 -1.25 8.76
CA THR A 264 -9.43 -2.60 8.36
C THR A 264 -8.46 -2.47 7.19
N SER A 265 -7.72 -3.54 6.93
CA SER A 265 -6.95 -3.64 5.69
C SER A 265 -7.82 -4.18 4.56
N GLY A 266 -7.37 -3.99 3.32
CA GLY A 266 -8.01 -4.57 2.15
C GLY A 266 -7.02 -4.92 1.05
N ILE A 267 -7.49 -5.69 0.07
CA ILE A 267 -6.71 -6.14 -1.09
C ILE A 267 -7.38 -5.64 -2.36
N PHE A 268 -6.56 -5.21 -3.31
CA PHE A 268 -6.93 -4.96 -4.70
C PHE A 268 -6.23 -5.94 -5.63
N THR A 269 -6.95 -6.54 -6.58
CA THR A 269 -6.35 -7.34 -7.65
C THR A 269 -7.28 -7.43 -8.86
N ARG A 270 -6.71 -7.80 -10.02
CA ARG A 270 -7.47 -8.09 -11.24
C ARG A 270 -7.94 -9.55 -11.31
N SER A 271 -7.39 -10.44 -10.49
CA SER A 271 -7.65 -11.88 -10.54
C SER A 271 -8.34 -12.35 -9.26
N ILE A 272 -9.46 -13.07 -9.42
CA ILE A 272 -10.16 -13.69 -8.30
C ILE A 272 -9.31 -14.76 -7.60
N ASP A 273 -8.44 -15.44 -8.34
CA ASP A 273 -7.55 -16.48 -7.80
C ASP A 273 -6.50 -15.86 -6.87
N ILE A 274 -5.90 -14.74 -7.30
CA ILE A 274 -4.97 -13.97 -6.46
C ILE A 274 -5.70 -13.41 -5.25
N LEU A 275 -6.94 -12.92 -5.43
CA LEU A 275 -7.73 -12.39 -4.32
C LEU A 275 -7.93 -13.46 -3.25
N HIS A 276 -8.42 -14.64 -3.65
CA HIS A 276 -8.67 -15.77 -2.77
C HIS A 276 -7.37 -16.28 -2.11
N LEU A 277 -6.29 -16.40 -2.89
CA LEU A 277 -4.99 -16.85 -2.38
C LEU A 277 -4.45 -15.88 -1.32
N VAL A 278 -4.40 -14.59 -1.62
CA VAL A 278 -3.86 -13.60 -0.69
C VAL A 278 -4.76 -13.45 0.53
N SER A 279 -6.08 -13.40 0.36
CA SER A 279 -7.02 -13.25 1.48
C SER A 279 -7.01 -14.46 2.41
N SER A 280 -7.01 -15.68 1.87
CA SER A 280 -6.95 -16.91 2.69
C SER A 280 -5.66 -16.97 3.50
N LYS A 281 -4.51 -16.68 2.89
CA LYS A 281 -3.21 -16.68 3.58
C LYS A 281 -3.05 -15.55 4.59
N LEU A 282 -3.65 -14.39 4.35
CA LEU A 282 -3.68 -13.33 5.35
C LEU A 282 -4.57 -13.68 6.53
N LEU A 283 -5.68 -14.39 6.32
CA LEU A 283 -6.60 -14.79 7.39
C LEU A 283 -6.21 -16.09 8.09
N GLU A 284 -5.25 -16.86 7.56
CA GLU A 284 -4.70 -18.04 8.23
C GLU A 284 -4.12 -17.66 9.61
N GLY A 285 -4.65 -18.30 10.65
CA GLY A 285 -4.27 -18.05 12.04
C GLY A 285 -4.85 -16.77 12.64
N ALA A 286 -5.77 -16.07 11.96
CA ALA A 286 -6.55 -15.02 12.59
C ALA A 286 -7.47 -15.64 13.65
N SER A 287 -7.47 -15.08 14.86
CA SER A 287 -8.49 -15.37 15.86
C SER A 287 -9.88 -15.00 15.32
N GLU A 288 -10.94 -15.66 15.79
CA GLU A 288 -12.29 -15.17 15.51
C GLU A 288 -12.37 -13.67 15.78
N PRO A 289 -13.02 -12.88 14.90
CA PRO A 289 -13.07 -11.44 15.06
C PRO A 289 -13.64 -11.15 16.45
N GLY A 290 -12.83 -10.54 17.32
CA GLY A 290 -13.32 -10.04 18.59
C GLY A 290 -14.52 -9.16 18.28
N ARG A 291 -15.70 -9.51 18.81
CA ARG A 291 -16.89 -8.69 18.66
C ARG A 291 -16.50 -7.29 19.11
N SER A 292 -16.54 -6.32 18.21
CA SER A 292 -16.32 -4.93 18.59
C SER A 292 -17.22 -4.65 19.80
N PRO A 293 -16.68 -4.08 20.90
CA PRO A 293 -17.48 -3.84 22.09
C PRO A 293 -18.72 -3.05 21.67
N PRO A 294 -19.90 -3.36 22.25
CA PRO A 294 -21.11 -2.61 21.93
C PRO A 294 -20.82 -1.12 22.12
N ILE A 295 -21.33 -0.27 21.21
CA ILE A 295 -21.06 1.18 21.19
C ILE A 295 -21.30 1.84 22.56
N SER A 296 -22.17 1.26 23.40
CA SER A 296 -22.39 1.66 24.79
C SER A 296 -21.14 1.66 25.68
N GLU A 297 -20.13 0.83 25.39
CA GLU A 297 -18.86 0.77 26.13
C GLU A 297 -17.80 1.73 25.57
N VAL A 298 -18.00 2.28 24.37
CA VAL A 298 -17.07 3.22 23.72
C VAL A 298 -17.39 4.68 24.09
N ILE A 299 -18.62 4.93 24.55
CA ILE A 299 -19.08 6.24 25.02
C ILE A 299 -19.07 6.23 26.56
N GLU A 300 -17.89 6.25 27.18
CA GLU A 300 -17.81 6.94 28.47
C GLU A 300 -17.56 8.42 28.17
N PRO A 301 -18.46 9.35 28.55
CA PRO A 301 -18.17 10.76 28.40
C PRO A 301 -16.92 11.06 29.23
N ALA A 302 -15.87 11.56 28.57
CA ALA A 302 -14.70 12.05 29.27
C ALA A 302 -15.19 13.02 30.37
N ALA A 303 -14.89 12.70 31.62
CA ALA A 303 -15.25 13.54 32.74
C ALA A 303 -14.70 14.96 32.47
N PRO A 304 -15.52 16.01 32.61
CA PRO A 304 -15.05 17.37 32.37
C PRO A 304 -13.84 17.64 33.28
N PRO A 305 -12.80 18.32 32.77
CA PRO A 305 -11.66 18.67 33.60
C PRO A 305 -12.14 19.47 34.82
N PRO A 306 -11.60 19.22 36.02
CA PRO A 306 -11.99 19.97 37.20
C PRO A 306 -11.77 21.47 36.95
N PRO A 307 -12.68 22.35 37.40
CA PRO A 307 -12.53 23.78 37.19
C PRO A 307 -11.21 24.24 37.77
N SER A 308 -10.35 24.81 36.93
CA SER A 308 -9.13 25.48 37.36
C SER A 308 -9.54 26.67 38.23
N VAL A 309 -9.33 26.54 39.54
CA VAL A 309 -9.40 27.67 40.47
C VAL A 309 -8.22 28.57 40.11
N ILE A 310 -8.51 29.69 39.46
CA ILE A 310 -7.58 30.79 39.33
C ILE A 310 -7.47 31.39 40.73
N SER A 311 -6.36 31.11 41.41
CA SER A 311 -5.90 31.83 42.60
C SER A 311 -4.77 32.76 42.22
#